data_AF-G1SYU1-F1
#
_entry.id   AF-G1SYU1-F1
#
_cell.length_a   1.000
_cell.length_b   1.000
_cell.length_c   1.000
_cell.angle_alpha   90.00
_cell.angle_beta   90.00
_cell.angle_gamma   90.00
#
_symmetry.space_group_name_H-M   'P 1'
#
loop_
_entity.id
_entity.type
_entity.pdbx_description
1 polymer ?
#
loop_
_entity_poly.entity_id
_entity_poly.type
_entity_poly.pdbx_seq_one_letter_code
_entity_poly.pdbx_strand_id
1 'polypeptide(L)'
;MSVAVETFGFFMAALGLLMLGVTLPNSYWRVSTVHGNVITTNTIYENLWYSCATDSLGVSNCWEFPSMLALSGYVQACRALMITAILLGFLGLFLGMVGLRCTKVGGTEPSRKAKLAATAGALHMLAGLCGMVAISWYAANITQDFFNPLYAGTKYELGPALYLGWSASLLSILGGICLCSNCCCQPREDPTTRAQLPYKASTAVMPPAASDEGDSSFGKYGKNAYV
;
A
#
# COMPACT_ATOMS: atom_id res chain seq x y z
N MET A 1 -7.05 9.17 12.36
CA MET A 1 -5.89 9.46 11.48
C MET A 1 -5.81 10.94 11.22
N SER A 2 -4.64 11.53 11.46
CA SER A 2 -4.33 12.90 11.05
C SER A 2 -4.08 12.95 9.54
N VAL A 3 -4.53 14.03 8.89
CA VAL A 3 -4.30 14.27 7.45
C VAL A 3 -2.80 14.22 7.10
N ALA A 4 -1.93 14.58 8.06
CA ALA A 4 -0.48 14.51 7.88
C ALA A 4 0.02 13.07 7.68
N VAL A 5 -0.44 12.11 8.51
CA VAL A 5 -0.03 10.70 8.42
C VAL A 5 -0.57 10.06 7.15
N GLU A 6 -1.80 10.40 6.77
CA GLU A 6 -2.45 9.90 5.55
C GLU A 6 -1.70 10.36 4.29
N THR A 7 -1.41 11.66 4.21
CA THR A 7 -0.66 12.26 3.09
C THR A 7 0.77 11.72 3.02
N PHE A 8 1.46 11.64 4.16
CA PHE A 8 2.81 11.11 4.23
C PHE A 8 2.86 9.64 3.80
N GLY A 9 1.95 8.81 4.31
CA GLY A 9 1.84 7.40 3.93
C GLY A 9 1.57 7.20 2.44
N PHE A 10 0.69 8.02 1.88
CA PHE A 10 0.39 8.01 0.44
C PHE A 10 1.64 8.30 -0.41
N PHE A 11 2.39 9.35 -0.09
CA PHE A 11 3.61 9.69 -0.84
C PHE A 11 4.72 8.65 -0.68
N MET A 12 4.90 8.07 0.52
CA MET A 12 5.82 6.95 0.72
C MET A 12 5.44 5.75 -0.13
N ALA A 13 4.16 5.39 -0.14
CA ALA A 13 3.66 4.26 -0.92
C ALA A 13 3.82 4.49 -2.43
N ALA A 14 3.56 5.71 -2.91
CA ALA A 14 3.77 6.13 -4.30
C ALA A 14 5.25 6.09 -4.70
N LEU A 15 6.15 6.59 -3.84
CA LEU A 15 7.60 6.52 -4.07
C LEU A 15 8.09 5.07 -4.09
N GLY A 16 7.61 4.21 -3.17
CA GLY A 16 7.92 2.78 -3.17
C GLY A 16 7.47 2.10 -4.47
N LEU A 17 6.27 2.38 -4.97
CA LEU A 17 5.79 1.88 -6.26
C LEU A 17 6.68 2.35 -7.43
N LEU A 18 7.04 3.63 -7.45
CA LEU A 18 7.93 4.18 -8.48
C LEU A 18 9.28 3.45 -8.47
N MET A 19 9.88 3.26 -7.29
CA MET A 19 11.16 2.57 -7.15
C MET A 19 11.06 1.08 -7.51
N LEU A 20 9.95 0.39 -7.22
CA LEU A 20 9.70 -0.98 -7.69
C LEU A 20 9.64 -1.03 -9.23
N GLY A 21 8.96 -0.04 -9.83
CA GLY A 21 8.88 0.12 -11.29
C GLY A 21 10.23 0.38 -11.95
N VAL A 22 11.16 1.08 -11.29
CA VAL A 22 12.54 1.27 -11.75
C VAL A 22 13.39 0.01 -11.50
N THR A 23 13.15 -0.70 -10.41
CA THR A 23 13.91 -1.91 -10.05
C THR A 23 13.69 -3.04 -11.06
N LEU A 24 12.44 -3.28 -11.48
CA LEU A 24 12.08 -4.36 -12.41
C LEU A 24 12.89 -4.37 -13.72
N PRO A 25 13.02 -3.26 -14.47
CA PRO A 25 13.81 -3.22 -15.71
C PRO A 25 15.31 -2.91 -15.48
N ASN A 26 15.73 -2.55 -14.26
CA ASN A 26 17.13 -2.20 -14.00
C ASN A 26 18.07 -3.33 -14.44
N SER A 27 19.11 -3.02 -15.21
CA SER A 27 20.02 -4.04 -15.79
C SER A 27 20.88 -4.77 -14.76
N TYR A 28 20.99 -4.26 -13.54
CA TYR A 28 22.00 -4.71 -12.56
C TYR A 28 21.36 -5.38 -11.34
N TRP A 29 20.69 -6.52 -11.53
CA TRP A 29 20.22 -7.36 -10.42
C TRP A 29 21.34 -8.23 -9.85
N ARG A 30 22.22 -8.71 -10.73
CA ARG A 30 23.44 -9.41 -10.34
C ARG A 30 24.59 -9.04 -11.28
N VAL A 31 25.81 -9.03 -10.74
CA VAL A 31 27.02 -8.68 -11.49
C VAL A 31 28.07 -9.77 -11.23
N SER A 32 28.74 -10.27 -12.26
CA SER A 32 29.73 -11.32 -12.13
C SER A 32 30.95 -10.86 -11.34
N THR A 33 31.45 -11.71 -10.45
CA THR A 33 32.70 -11.47 -9.73
C THR A 33 33.90 -12.01 -10.51
N VAL A 34 35.07 -11.40 -10.30
CA VAL A 34 36.36 -11.85 -10.89
C VAL A 34 37.04 -12.90 -9.99
N HIS A 35 36.42 -13.27 -8.86
CA HIS A 35 37.01 -14.22 -7.92
C HIS A 35 37.03 -15.66 -8.47
N GLY A 36 38.22 -16.13 -8.84
CA GLY A 36 38.58 -17.55 -8.86
C GLY A 36 38.53 -18.29 -10.20
N ASN A 37 38.32 -17.62 -11.34
CA ASN A 37 38.42 -18.29 -12.64
C ASN A 37 39.26 -17.50 -13.68
N VAL A 38 39.91 -18.28 -14.54
CA VAL A 38 40.88 -17.93 -15.60
C VAL A 38 40.39 -16.78 -16.48
N ILE A 39 41.20 -15.72 -16.61
CA ILE A 39 41.14 -14.64 -17.62
C ILE A 39 39.74 -14.41 -18.21
N THR A 40 38.79 -13.90 -17.41
CA THR A 40 37.54 -13.37 -17.95
C THR A 40 37.79 -11.94 -18.40
N THR A 41 37.88 -11.71 -19.71
CA THR A 41 38.02 -10.38 -20.32
C THR A 41 36.75 -9.52 -20.20
N ASN A 42 35.64 -10.13 -19.75
CA ASN A 42 34.31 -9.55 -19.84
C ASN A 42 33.59 -9.55 -18.48
N THR A 43 32.90 -8.47 -18.16
CA THR A 43 32.01 -8.33 -16.99
C THR A 43 30.58 -8.64 -17.40
N ILE A 44 29.94 -9.62 -16.76
CA ILE A 44 28.56 -10.03 -17.03
C ILE A 44 27.64 -9.40 -15.98
N TYR A 45 26.56 -8.78 -16.41
CA TYR A 45 25.51 -8.28 -15.53
C TYR A 45 24.14 -8.65 -16.09
N GLU A 46 23.24 -8.98 -15.18
CA GLU A 46 21.97 -9.56 -15.55
C GLU A 46 20.83 -8.95 -14.74
N ASN A 47 19.67 -8.87 -15.36
CA ASN A 47 18.42 -8.56 -14.71
C ASN A 47 17.45 -9.73 -14.80
N LEU A 48 16.15 -9.47 -14.67
CA LEU A 48 15.13 -10.51 -14.82
C LEU A 48 14.93 -10.93 -16.28
N TRP A 49 15.30 -10.13 -17.27
CA TRP A 49 14.90 -10.27 -18.69
C TRP A 49 16.07 -10.51 -19.66
N TYR A 50 17.20 -9.88 -19.37
CA TYR A 50 18.38 -9.82 -20.21
C TYR A 50 19.62 -10.24 -19.41
N SER A 51 20.56 -10.88 -20.12
CA SER A 51 21.94 -11.09 -19.70
C SER A 51 22.85 -10.28 -20.62
N CYS A 52 23.65 -9.40 -20.05
CA CYS A 52 24.55 -8.51 -20.78
C CYS A 52 26.00 -8.76 -20.40
N ALA A 53 26.90 -8.63 -21.36
CA ALA A 53 28.34 -8.73 -21.13
C ALA A 53 29.05 -7.52 -21.73
N THR A 54 29.93 -6.88 -20.93
CA THR A 54 30.82 -5.81 -21.37
C THR A 54 32.23 -6.36 -21.53
N ASP A 55 32.81 -6.21 -22.72
CA ASP A 55 34.19 -6.59 -23.02
C ASP A 55 35.17 -5.50 -22.53
N SER A 56 36.45 -5.85 -22.44
CA SER A 56 37.60 -4.98 -22.17
C SER A 56 37.69 -3.71 -23.01
N LEU A 57 37.10 -3.71 -24.22
CA LEU A 57 36.99 -2.55 -25.11
C LEU A 57 35.82 -1.61 -24.76
N GLY A 58 35.03 -1.91 -23.73
CA GLY A 58 33.85 -1.15 -23.31
C GLY A 58 32.58 -1.44 -24.12
N VAL A 59 32.63 -2.34 -25.10
CA VAL A 59 31.47 -2.74 -25.91
C VAL A 59 30.56 -3.66 -25.09
N SER A 60 29.27 -3.33 -25.01
CA SER A 60 28.27 -4.10 -24.28
C SER A 60 27.32 -4.81 -25.22
N ASN A 61 27.20 -6.14 -25.10
CA ASN A 61 26.24 -6.95 -25.86
C ASN A 61 25.23 -7.57 -24.89
N CYS A 62 23.94 -7.41 -25.19
CA CYS A 62 22.84 -7.92 -24.36
C CYS A 62 22.04 -8.97 -25.13
N TRP A 63 21.72 -10.06 -24.44
CA TRP A 63 20.92 -11.18 -24.96
C TRP A 63 19.69 -11.38 -24.07
N GLU A 64 18.55 -11.65 -24.68
CA GLU A 64 17.35 -12.07 -23.94
C GLU A 64 17.55 -13.48 -23.38
N PHE A 65 17.08 -13.71 -22.14
CA PHE A 65 17.12 -15.05 -21.59
C PHE A 65 16.36 -16.04 -22.50
N PRO A 66 16.97 -17.17 -22.88
CA PRO A 66 16.29 -18.16 -23.71
C PRO A 66 15.02 -18.64 -23.01
N SER A 67 14.01 -18.93 -23.83
CA SER A 67 12.64 -19.39 -23.52
C SER A 67 12.34 -19.84 -22.08
N MET A 68 11.12 -19.53 -21.59
CA MET A 68 10.62 -19.75 -20.22
C MET A 68 10.94 -21.13 -19.57
N LEU A 69 11.23 -22.15 -20.38
CA LEU A 69 11.57 -23.52 -19.95
C LEU A 69 13.06 -23.74 -19.67
N ALA A 70 13.95 -22.93 -20.25
CA ALA A 70 15.41 -22.99 -20.06
C ALA A 70 15.91 -22.04 -18.95
N LEU A 71 15.05 -21.13 -18.49
CA LEU A 71 15.36 -20.18 -17.42
C LEU A 71 15.16 -20.81 -16.04
N SER A 72 16.02 -20.47 -15.08
CA SER A 72 15.90 -20.97 -13.71
C SER A 72 14.54 -20.60 -13.09
N GLY A 73 13.88 -21.59 -12.47
CA GLY A 73 12.51 -21.43 -11.99
C GLY A 73 12.31 -20.27 -11.00
N TYR A 74 13.33 -19.95 -10.21
CA TYR A 74 13.26 -18.82 -9.26
C TYR A 74 13.20 -17.46 -9.97
N VAL A 75 13.85 -17.28 -11.12
CA VAL A 75 13.81 -16.02 -11.90
C VAL A 75 12.40 -15.79 -12.43
N GLN A 76 11.75 -16.85 -12.91
CA GLN A 76 10.38 -16.80 -13.39
C GLN A 76 9.39 -16.46 -12.25
N ALA A 77 9.59 -17.04 -11.07
CA ALA A 77 8.80 -16.70 -9.88
C ALA A 77 9.03 -15.24 -9.45
N CYS A 78 10.28 -14.75 -9.48
CA CYS A 78 10.60 -13.36 -9.18
C CYS A 78 9.95 -12.38 -10.17
N ARG A 79 9.92 -12.71 -11.48
CA ARG A 79 9.19 -11.93 -12.49
C ARG A 79 7.71 -11.80 -12.13
N ALA A 80 7.06 -12.92 -11.84
CA ALA A 80 5.65 -12.93 -11.46
C ALA A 80 5.40 -12.09 -10.20
N LEU A 81 6.18 -12.29 -9.15
CA LEU A 81 6.06 -11.54 -7.89
C LEU A 81 6.26 -10.03 -8.09
N MET A 82 7.26 -9.61 -8.86
CA MET A 82 7.51 -8.18 -9.14
C MET A 82 6.39 -7.54 -9.97
N ILE A 83 5.88 -8.24 -10.99
CA ILE A 83 4.74 -7.76 -11.80
C ILE A 83 3.50 -7.65 -10.92
N THR A 84 3.19 -8.68 -10.13
CA THR A 84 2.06 -8.64 -9.18
C THR A 84 2.22 -7.50 -8.18
N ALA A 85 3.42 -7.28 -7.63
CA ALA A 85 3.70 -6.15 -6.73
C ALA A 85 3.37 -4.81 -7.38
N ILE A 86 3.81 -4.58 -8.61
CA ILE A 86 3.55 -3.34 -9.35
C ILE A 86 2.04 -3.16 -9.63
N LEU A 87 1.35 -4.21 -10.07
CA LEU A 87 -0.10 -4.15 -10.34
C LEU A 87 -0.92 -3.85 -9.08
N LEU A 88 -0.59 -4.52 -7.97
CA LEU A 88 -1.21 -4.25 -6.67
C LEU A 88 -0.92 -2.83 -6.19
N GLY A 89 0.32 -2.35 -6.38
CA GLY A 89 0.71 -1.00 -6.02
C GLY A 89 -0.01 0.07 -6.86
N PHE A 90 -0.20 -0.14 -8.17
CA PHE A 90 -0.99 0.77 -9.01
C PHE A 90 -2.45 0.82 -8.59
N LEU A 91 -3.06 -0.33 -8.30
CA LEU A 91 -4.42 -0.38 -7.77
C LEU A 91 -4.52 0.32 -6.41
N GLY A 92 -3.54 0.09 -5.52
CA GLY A 92 -3.41 0.77 -4.23
C GLY A 92 -3.32 2.28 -4.39
N LEU A 93 -2.48 2.77 -5.32
CA LEU A 93 -2.31 4.19 -5.60
C LEU A 93 -3.62 4.83 -6.07
N PHE A 94 -4.34 4.19 -6.99
CA PHE A 94 -5.62 4.68 -7.50
C PHE A 94 -6.67 4.78 -6.37
N LEU A 95 -6.84 3.72 -5.58
CA LEU A 95 -7.76 3.73 -4.44
C LEU A 95 -7.34 4.75 -3.37
N GLY A 96 -6.02 4.93 -3.18
CA GLY A 96 -5.45 5.92 -2.29
C GLY A 96 -5.85 7.32 -2.70
N MET A 97 -5.64 7.71 -3.97
CA MET A 97 -6.00 9.03 -4.50
C MET A 97 -7.48 9.37 -4.26
N VAL A 98 -8.39 8.41 -4.47
CA VAL A 98 -9.84 8.59 -4.25
C VAL A 98 -10.20 8.58 -2.76
N GLY A 99 -9.48 7.79 -1.95
CA GLY A 99 -9.68 7.63 -0.52
C GLY A 99 -9.15 8.78 0.33
N LEU A 100 -8.27 9.63 -0.22
CA LEU A 100 -7.70 10.76 0.51
C LEU A 100 -8.77 11.77 0.97
N ARG A 101 -8.65 12.26 2.20
CA ARG A 101 -9.57 13.29 2.74
C ARG A 101 -9.56 14.59 1.94
N CYS A 102 -8.40 14.98 1.39
CA CYS A 102 -8.25 16.18 0.56
C CYS A 102 -8.84 16.04 -0.86
N THR A 103 -9.13 14.82 -1.31
CA THR A 103 -9.66 14.56 -2.65
C THR A 103 -11.19 14.63 -2.65
N LYS A 104 -11.78 15.55 -3.43
CA LYS A 104 -13.24 15.71 -3.54
C LYS A 104 -13.78 15.02 -4.79
N VAL A 105 -13.92 13.69 -4.74
CA VAL A 105 -14.53 12.90 -5.82
C VAL A 105 -15.95 12.49 -5.41
N GLY A 106 -16.95 12.99 -6.15
CA GLY A 106 -18.32 12.46 -6.16
C GLY A 106 -19.11 12.54 -4.85
N GLY A 107 -18.83 13.49 -3.95
CA GLY A 107 -19.59 13.63 -2.70
C GLY A 107 -19.50 12.42 -1.77
N THR A 108 -18.38 11.70 -1.79
CA THR A 108 -18.17 10.47 -1.02
C THR A 108 -18.15 10.70 0.49
N GLU A 109 -18.96 9.92 1.20
CA GLU A 109 -19.02 9.89 2.66
C GLU A 109 -17.64 9.63 3.31
N PRO A 110 -17.28 10.32 4.42
CA PRO A 110 -16.00 10.15 5.09
C PRO A 110 -15.68 8.70 5.48
N SER A 111 -16.71 7.92 5.87
CA SER A 111 -16.58 6.50 6.22
C SER A 111 -16.18 5.65 5.01
N ARG A 112 -16.63 5.99 3.81
CA ARG A 112 -16.25 5.28 2.58
C ARG A 112 -14.82 5.63 2.16
N LYS A 113 -14.43 6.89 2.29
CA LYS A 113 -13.04 7.34 2.07
C LYS A 113 -12.05 6.62 2.98
N ALA A 114 -12.38 6.50 4.27
CA ALA A 114 -11.55 5.76 5.22
C ALA A 114 -11.38 4.28 4.84
N LYS A 115 -12.44 3.61 4.37
CA LYS A 115 -12.36 2.23 3.86
C LYS A 115 -11.48 2.14 2.62
N LEU A 116 -11.63 3.07 1.67
CA LEU A 116 -10.80 3.13 0.46
C LEU A 116 -9.31 3.33 0.80
N ALA A 117 -9.00 4.26 1.69
CA ALA A 117 -7.64 4.49 2.18
C ALA A 117 -7.06 3.25 2.87
N ALA A 118 -7.83 2.55 3.70
CA ALA A 118 -7.41 1.29 4.31
C ALA A 118 -7.17 0.17 3.29
N THR A 119 -8.05 0.02 2.29
CA THR A 119 -7.84 -0.95 1.21
C THR A 119 -6.61 -0.62 0.37
N ALA A 120 -6.36 0.67 0.12
CA ALA A 120 -5.15 1.13 -0.57
C ALA A 120 -3.89 0.78 0.24
N GLY A 121 -3.93 1.00 1.56
CA GLY A 121 -2.83 0.64 2.45
C GLY A 121 -2.54 -0.86 2.44
N ALA A 122 -3.57 -1.70 2.53
CA ALA A 122 -3.42 -3.16 2.48
C ALA A 122 -2.83 -3.64 1.15
N LEU A 123 -3.25 -3.06 0.03
CA LEU A 123 -2.68 -3.36 -1.28
C LEU A 123 -1.20 -2.95 -1.37
N HIS A 124 -0.82 -1.80 -0.83
CA HIS A 124 0.59 -1.38 -0.79
C HIS A 124 1.46 -2.24 0.13
N MET A 125 0.91 -2.72 1.25
CA MET A 125 1.59 -3.70 2.10
C MET A 125 1.81 -5.01 1.36
N LEU A 126 0.78 -5.55 0.69
CA LEU A 126 0.90 -6.77 -0.08
C LEU A 126 1.88 -6.61 -1.25
N ALA A 127 1.82 -5.48 -1.96
CA ALA A 127 2.77 -5.13 -3.02
C ALA A 127 4.22 -5.13 -2.52
N GLY A 128 4.47 -4.44 -1.39
CA GLY A 128 5.79 -4.41 -0.79
C GLY A 128 6.26 -5.78 -0.28
N LEU A 129 5.36 -6.63 0.25
CA LEU A 129 5.69 -8.01 0.62
C LEU A 129 6.06 -8.87 -0.60
N CYS A 130 5.31 -8.77 -1.70
CA CYS A 130 5.66 -9.47 -2.94
C CYS A 130 7.03 -9.04 -3.47
N GLY A 131 7.30 -7.73 -3.51
CA GLY A 131 8.60 -7.18 -3.88
C GLY A 131 9.72 -7.67 -2.95
N MET A 132 9.47 -7.64 -1.64
CA MET A 132 10.42 -8.10 -0.63
C MET A 132 10.80 -9.57 -0.82
N VAL A 133 9.81 -10.44 -1.01
CA VAL A 133 10.03 -11.87 -1.26
C VAL A 133 10.80 -12.08 -2.56
N ALA A 134 10.44 -11.41 -3.65
CA ALA A 134 11.13 -11.55 -4.93
C ALA A 134 12.62 -11.17 -4.83
N ILE A 135 12.91 -9.99 -4.26
CA ILE A 135 14.28 -9.48 -4.14
C ILE A 135 15.09 -10.33 -3.16
N SER A 136 14.51 -10.71 -2.02
CA SER A 136 15.17 -11.56 -1.01
C SER A 136 15.49 -12.95 -1.55
N TRP A 137 14.54 -13.56 -2.26
CA TRP A 137 14.72 -14.89 -2.82
C TRP A 137 15.77 -14.87 -3.93
N TYR A 138 15.78 -13.85 -4.79
CA TYR A 138 16.83 -13.68 -5.80
C TYR A 138 18.21 -13.51 -5.14
N ALA A 139 18.32 -12.65 -4.12
CA ALA A 139 19.56 -12.45 -3.37
C ALA A 139 20.05 -13.73 -2.68
N ALA A 140 19.15 -14.49 -2.06
CA ALA A 140 19.48 -15.74 -1.38
C ALA A 140 20.10 -16.77 -2.33
N ASN A 141 19.56 -16.92 -3.55
CA ASN A 141 20.15 -17.84 -4.54
C ASN A 141 21.56 -17.39 -4.96
N ILE A 142 21.77 -16.08 -5.20
CA ILE A 142 23.12 -15.56 -5.52
C ILE A 142 24.10 -15.89 -4.39
N THR A 143 23.72 -15.62 -3.15
CA THR A 143 24.57 -15.88 -1.98
C THR A 143 24.86 -17.37 -1.82
N GLN A 144 23.87 -18.24 -2.03
CA GLN A 144 24.04 -19.69 -1.98
C GLN A 144 25.05 -20.16 -3.02
N ASP A 145 24.92 -19.73 -4.28
CA ASP A 145 25.82 -20.11 -5.37
C ASP A 145 27.25 -19.56 -5.15
N PHE A 146 27.37 -18.34 -4.62
CA PHE A 146 28.67 -17.72 -4.36
C PHE A 146 29.50 -18.50 -3.34
N PHE A 147 28.87 -18.98 -2.25
CA PHE A 147 29.53 -19.71 -1.18
C PHE A 147 29.56 -21.23 -1.36
N ASN A 148 28.87 -21.78 -2.38
CA ASN A 148 28.90 -23.20 -2.66
C ASN A 148 30.26 -23.61 -3.29
N PRO A 149 31.07 -24.45 -2.63
CA PRO A 149 32.35 -24.89 -3.18
C PRO A 149 32.21 -25.81 -4.39
N LEU A 150 31.04 -26.44 -4.58
CA LEU A 150 30.75 -27.34 -5.71
C LEU A 150 30.17 -26.60 -6.92
N TYR A 151 29.88 -25.31 -6.78
CA TYR A 151 29.33 -24.51 -7.88
C TYR A 151 30.44 -24.12 -8.86
N ALA A 152 30.44 -24.79 -10.01
CA ALA A 152 31.42 -24.57 -11.09
C ALA A 152 31.04 -23.45 -12.07
N GLY A 153 29.88 -22.82 -11.89
CA GLY A 153 29.40 -21.73 -12.74
C GLY A 153 30.00 -20.37 -12.39
N THR A 154 29.65 -19.36 -13.17
CA THR A 154 30.02 -17.96 -12.89
C THR A 154 29.40 -17.51 -11.58
N LYS A 155 30.24 -17.03 -10.65
CA LYS A 155 29.79 -16.44 -9.39
C LYS A 155 29.36 -15.00 -9.61
N TYR A 156 28.30 -14.60 -8.92
CA TYR A 156 27.76 -13.25 -8.99
C TYR A 156 27.73 -12.59 -7.62
N GLU A 157 27.86 -11.27 -7.62
CA GLU A 157 27.62 -10.39 -6.50
C GLU A 157 26.24 -9.74 -6.59
N LEU A 158 25.76 -9.24 -5.46
CA LEU A 158 24.47 -8.57 -5.35
C LEU A 158 24.50 -7.25 -6.12
N GLY A 159 23.66 -7.12 -7.14
CA GLY A 159 23.58 -5.91 -7.94
C GLY A 159 22.86 -4.75 -7.23
N PRO A 160 23.13 -3.49 -7.61
CA PRO A 160 22.50 -2.29 -7.05
C PRO A 160 20.96 -2.31 -7.13
N ALA A 161 20.38 -2.98 -8.14
CA ALA A 161 18.93 -3.08 -8.25
C ALA A 161 18.28 -3.78 -7.05
N LEU A 162 18.96 -4.75 -6.42
CA LEU A 162 18.43 -5.45 -5.25
C LEU A 162 18.26 -4.48 -4.07
N TYR A 163 19.27 -3.67 -3.77
CA TYR A 163 19.20 -2.66 -2.70
C TYR A 163 18.10 -1.62 -2.95
N LEU A 164 17.92 -1.22 -4.21
CA LEU A 164 16.82 -0.35 -4.62
C LEU A 164 15.47 -1.04 -4.35
N GLY A 165 15.32 -2.31 -4.73
CA GLY A 165 14.13 -3.11 -4.51
C GLY A 165 13.77 -3.35 -3.04
N TRP A 166 14.76 -3.60 -2.18
CA TRP A 166 14.59 -3.67 -0.72
C TRP A 166 14.04 -2.36 -0.17
N SER A 167 14.65 -1.24 -0.57
CA SER A 167 14.24 0.11 -0.15
C SER A 167 12.82 0.42 -0.63
N ALA A 168 12.52 0.10 -1.89
CA ALA A 168 11.20 0.28 -2.50
C ALA A 168 10.11 -0.52 -1.76
N SER A 169 10.39 -1.78 -1.49
CA SER A 169 9.49 -2.70 -0.77
C SER A 169 9.22 -2.19 0.65
N LEU A 170 10.25 -1.74 1.35
CA LEU A 170 10.11 -1.17 2.69
C LEU A 170 9.26 0.11 2.69
N LEU A 171 9.50 1.02 1.74
CA LEU A 171 8.71 2.25 1.59
C LEU A 171 7.23 1.94 1.30
N SER A 172 6.95 0.97 0.44
CA SER A 172 5.58 0.52 0.16
C SER A 172 4.90 -0.09 1.39
N ILE A 173 5.61 -0.90 2.19
CA ILE A 173 5.07 -1.48 3.43
C ILE A 173 4.78 -0.38 4.46
N LEU A 174 5.75 0.50 4.72
CA LEU A 174 5.61 1.58 5.70
C LEU A 174 4.51 2.57 5.29
N GLY A 175 4.46 2.95 4.02
CA GLY A 175 3.39 3.80 3.48
C GLY A 175 2.02 3.13 3.60
N GLY A 176 1.95 1.83 3.34
CA GLY A 176 0.74 1.04 3.52
C GLY A 176 0.28 0.96 4.98
N ILE A 177 1.19 0.77 5.93
CA ILE A 177 0.90 0.80 7.37
C ILE A 177 0.34 2.16 7.78
N CYS A 178 0.95 3.27 7.34
CA CYS A 178 0.46 4.62 7.61
C CYS A 178 -0.99 4.80 7.12
N LEU A 179 -1.32 4.31 5.92
CA LEU A 179 -2.68 4.34 5.35
C LEU A 179 -3.66 3.40 6.07
N CYS A 180 -3.19 2.29 6.65
CA CYS A 180 -4.00 1.33 7.42
C CYS A 180 -4.21 1.69 8.89
N SER A 181 -3.52 2.72 9.42
CA SER A 181 -3.46 3.02 10.86
C SER A 181 -4.82 3.14 11.58
N ASN A 182 -5.89 3.54 10.90
CA ASN A 182 -7.24 3.58 11.50
C ASN A 182 -7.91 2.20 11.66
N CYS A 183 -7.53 1.22 10.83
CA CYS A 183 -8.10 -0.12 10.85
C CYS A 183 -7.40 -1.02 11.88
N CYS A 184 -6.09 -0.85 12.08
CA CYS A 184 -5.32 -1.59 13.07
C CYS A 184 -5.47 -1.02 14.50
N CYS A 185 -5.85 0.25 14.62
CA CYS A 185 -6.03 0.96 15.89
C CYS A 185 -7.48 1.41 16.08
N GLN A 186 -8.47 0.53 15.85
CA GLN A 186 -9.73 0.71 16.55
C GLN A 186 -9.46 0.36 18.02
N PRO A 187 -9.62 1.29 18.98
CA PRO A 187 -9.74 0.89 20.37
C PRO A 187 -10.83 -0.17 20.41
N ARG A 188 -10.51 -1.32 21.00
CA ARG A 188 -11.51 -2.30 21.38
C ARG A 188 -12.44 -1.56 22.34
N GLU A 189 -13.55 -1.00 21.84
CA GLU A 189 -14.54 -0.39 22.71
C GLU A 189 -14.98 -1.48 23.67
N ASP A 190 -14.66 -1.27 24.93
CA ASP A 190 -15.05 -2.15 26.02
C ASP A 190 -16.59 -2.22 26.00
N PRO A 191 -17.24 -3.41 26.05
CA PRO A 191 -18.69 -3.55 25.91
C PRO A 191 -19.49 -2.76 26.96
N THR A 192 -18.83 -2.28 28.00
CA THR A 192 -19.38 -1.53 29.13
C THR A 192 -19.89 -0.13 28.76
N THR A 193 -19.39 0.50 27.67
CA THR A 193 -19.85 1.84 27.27
C THR A 193 -21.21 1.83 26.55
N ARG A 194 -21.69 0.67 26.07
CA ARG A 194 -23.04 0.55 25.47
C ARG A 194 -24.19 0.58 26.49
N ALA A 195 -23.91 0.40 27.78
CA ALA A 195 -24.94 0.32 28.82
C ALA A 195 -25.43 1.68 29.35
N GLN A 196 -24.85 2.81 28.91
CA GLN A 196 -25.23 4.14 29.38
C GLN A 196 -25.54 5.10 28.23
N LEU A 197 -26.66 4.89 27.56
CA LEU A 197 -27.39 5.98 26.91
C LEU A 197 -28.73 6.14 27.63
N PRO A 198 -29.02 7.30 28.25
CA PRO A 198 -30.28 7.52 28.91
C PRO A 198 -31.39 7.55 27.86
N TYR A 199 -32.37 6.67 28.05
CA TYR A 199 -33.64 6.65 27.35
C TYR A 199 -34.28 8.05 27.42
N LYS A 200 -34.30 8.78 26.28
CA LYS A 200 -35.16 9.96 26.15
C LYS A 200 -36.60 9.45 26.03
N ALA A 201 -37.34 9.54 27.13
CA ALA A 201 -38.78 9.33 27.10
C ALA A 201 -39.41 10.35 26.16
N SER A 202 -40.17 9.87 25.17
CA SER A 202 -40.92 10.71 24.24
C SER A 202 -42.14 11.24 25.00
N THR A 203 -42.17 12.53 25.30
CA THR A 203 -43.35 13.18 25.88
C THR A 203 -44.46 13.17 24.84
N ALA A 204 -45.43 12.26 25.00
CA ALA A 204 -46.65 12.27 24.20
C ALA A 204 -47.47 13.51 24.58
N VAL A 205 -47.60 14.45 23.65
CA VAL A 205 -48.56 15.55 23.75
C VAL A 205 -49.95 14.97 23.50
N MET A 206 -50.78 14.93 24.54
CA MET A 206 -52.17 14.48 24.46
C MET A 206 -53.05 15.68 24.07
N PRO A 207 -53.97 15.56 23.09
CA PRO A 207 -54.88 16.65 22.74
C PRO A 207 -55.97 16.82 23.83
N PRO A 208 -56.53 18.02 24.02
CA PRO A 208 -57.42 18.30 25.14
C PRO A 208 -58.80 17.67 24.93
N ALA A 209 -59.33 17.04 25.98
CA ALA A 209 -60.71 16.60 26.07
C ALA A 209 -61.60 17.76 26.55
N ALA A 210 -62.74 17.95 25.90
CA ALA A 210 -63.78 18.89 26.29
C ALA A 210 -64.85 18.19 27.15
N SER A 211 -65.24 18.81 28.27
CA SER A 211 -66.63 18.82 28.79
C SER A 211 -66.74 19.63 30.09
N ASP A 212 -67.43 20.77 29.96
CA ASP A 212 -68.44 21.42 30.81
C ASP A 212 -68.44 21.53 32.35
N GLU A 213 -68.88 22.75 32.73
CA GLU A 213 -69.64 23.24 33.90
C GLU A 213 -69.01 23.40 35.29
N GLY A 214 -69.15 24.62 35.86
CA GLY A 214 -69.05 24.87 37.29
C GLY A 214 -68.61 26.27 37.73
N ASP A 215 -69.50 27.25 37.57
CA ASP A 215 -69.68 28.52 38.34
C ASP A 215 -68.55 29.12 39.21
N SER A 216 -68.26 30.41 38.94
CA SER A 216 -68.49 31.57 39.83
C SER A 216 -67.36 32.63 39.91
N SER A 217 -67.80 33.86 39.64
CA SER A 217 -67.41 35.11 40.34
C SER A 217 -66.19 35.94 39.88
N PHE A 218 -66.54 37.12 39.35
CA PHE A 218 -66.00 38.46 39.68
C PHE A 218 -64.78 39.01 38.92
N GLY A 219 -65.04 40.01 38.05
CA GLY A 219 -64.03 41.05 37.80
C GLY A 219 -64.17 41.98 36.57
N LYS A 220 -65.21 42.82 36.54
CA LYS A 220 -65.25 44.21 35.99
C LYS A 220 -65.03 44.51 34.49
N TYR A 221 -66.14 44.92 33.84
CA TYR A 221 -66.40 46.18 33.08
C TYR A 221 -65.18 46.98 32.54
N GLY A 222 -65.10 47.51 31.32
CA GLY A 222 -66.06 47.72 30.22
C GLY A 222 -65.71 49.04 29.48
N LYS A 223 -65.92 49.12 28.15
CA LYS A 223 -66.56 50.25 27.41
C LYS A 223 -66.29 50.20 25.90
N ASN A 224 -67.41 50.33 25.18
CA ASN A 224 -67.54 50.53 23.75
C ASN A 224 -67.06 51.94 23.32
N ALA A 225 -66.58 52.10 22.09
CA ALA A 225 -66.93 53.24 21.24
C ALA A 225 -66.46 53.01 19.80
N TYR A 226 -67.40 53.14 18.88
CA TYR A 226 -67.27 53.18 17.42
C TYR A 226 -66.68 54.52 16.98
N VAL A 227 -65.73 54.52 16.03
CA VAL A 227 -65.75 55.21 14.72
C VAL A 227 -64.83 54.42 13.79
#